data_AF-A0A9D5WI62-F1
#
_entry.id   AF-A0A9D5WI62-F1
#
_cell.length_a   1.000
_cell.length_b   1.000
_cell.length_c   1.000
_cell.angle_alpha   90.00
_cell.angle_beta   90.00
_cell.angle_gamma   90.00
#
_symmetry.space_group_name_H-M   'P 1'
#
loop_
_entity.id
_entity.type
_entity.pdbx_description
1 polymer ?
#
loop_
_entity_poly.entity_id
_entity_poly.type
_entity_poly.pdbx_seq_one_letter_code
_entity_poly.pdbx_strand_id
1 'polypeptide(L)'
;MKKKITIILSVIILIGILVTLIFAMKKSDSDILKSEKAYLEMLVRNQKLDQVDKILKRTKTKEPRYQAIEKAYKNYYLDYINNIKDIQTEISKATTKYFINFNAISKGKEAQEGLKVIIDREIDIVDKLTDIYKKLNEKEEMLKYAKEQKLSEEDEKLYYQMVGGDNEIKEDDIVVKKLGSTKENFKMQANLIKYLIEENGNYTINQVNKTIEFKDDEKKATYQNLITAINYNINEIMLNNKAISSILDNLKKSQN
;
A
#
# COMPACT_ATOMS: atom_id res chain seq x y z
N MET A 1 -27.15 -40.37 -53.65
CA MET A 1 -27.26 -40.31 -52.17
C MET A 1 -25.91 -40.40 -51.45
N LYS A 2 -25.00 -41.33 -51.83
CA LYS A 2 -23.67 -41.49 -51.19
C LYS A 2 -22.84 -40.20 -51.08
N LYS A 3 -22.68 -39.42 -52.16
CA LYS A 3 -21.90 -38.16 -52.14
C LYS A 3 -22.42 -37.10 -51.15
N LYS A 4 -23.75 -36.95 -51.01
CA LYS A 4 -24.36 -35.99 -50.06
C LYS A 4 -24.16 -36.43 -48.61
N ILE A 5 -24.24 -37.74 -48.34
CA ILE A 5 -24.00 -38.32 -47.02
C ILE A 5 -22.51 -38.16 -46.61
N THR A 6 -21.57 -38.40 -47.54
CA THR A 6 -20.14 -38.24 -47.28
C THR A 6 -19.75 -36.79 -46.96
N ILE A 7 -20.34 -35.82 -47.65
CA ILE A 7 -20.10 -34.38 -47.38
C ILE A 7 -20.63 -34.00 -45.99
N ILE A 8 -21.84 -34.44 -45.62
CA ILE A 8 -22.44 -34.15 -44.31
C ILE A 8 -21.59 -34.75 -43.17
N LEU A 9 -21.14 -36.00 -43.32
CA LEU A 9 -20.25 -36.65 -42.33
C LEU A 9 -18.90 -35.92 -42.18
N SER A 10 -18.30 -35.47 -43.29
CA SER A 10 -17.03 -34.73 -43.23
C SER A 10 -17.16 -33.38 -42.51
N VAL A 11 -18.28 -32.69 -42.66
CA VAL A 11 -18.56 -31.41 -41.97
C VAL A 11 -18.76 -31.63 -40.46
N ILE A 12 -19.46 -32.70 -40.06
CA ILE A 12 -19.66 -33.03 -38.63
C ILE A 12 -18.33 -33.34 -37.94
N ILE A 13 -17.45 -34.10 -38.59
CA ILE A 13 -16.11 -34.42 -38.05
C ILE A 13 -15.28 -33.13 -37.91
N LEU A 14 -15.32 -32.25 -38.91
CA LEU A 14 -14.57 -30.98 -38.88
C LEU A 14 -15.06 -30.07 -37.74
N ILE A 15 -16.37 -29.98 -37.52
CA ILE A 15 -16.96 -29.23 -36.41
C ILE A 15 -16.56 -29.85 -35.06
N GLY A 16 -16.57 -31.19 -34.95
CA GLY A 16 -16.12 -31.89 -33.74
C GLY A 16 -14.65 -31.62 -33.40
N ILE A 17 -13.77 -31.60 -34.41
CA ILE A 17 -12.35 -31.23 -34.25
C ILE A 17 -12.20 -29.76 -33.86
N LEU A 18 -12.99 -28.86 -34.45
CA LEU A 18 -12.95 -27.44 -34.13
C LEU A 18 -13.39 -27.17 -32.68
N VAL A 19 -14.46 -27.83 -32.23
CA VAL A 19 -14.96 -27.73 -30.86
C VAL A 19 -13.93 -28.28 -29.88
N THR A 20 -13.34 -29.45 -30.15
CA THR A 20 -12.30 -30.03 -29.29
C THR A 20 -11.03 -29.17 -29.23
N LEU A 21 -10.62 -28.52 -30.34
CA LEU A 21 -9.53 -27.55 -30.35
C LEU A 21 -9.84 -26.28 -29.52
N ILE A 22 -11.07 -25.75 -29.61
CA ILE A 22 -11.52 -24.61 -28.80
C ILE A 22 -11.53 -24.97 -27.30
N PHE A 23 -11.96 -26.19 -26.95
CA PHE A 23 -11.91 -26.70 -25.58
C PHE A 23 -10.47 -26.97 -25.12
N ALA A 24 -9.59 -27.46 -25.99
CA ALA A 24 -8.18 -27.68 -25.68
C ALA A 24 -7.39 -26.37 -25.48
N MET A 25 -7.80 -25.28 -26.15
CA MET A 25 -7.24 -23.93 -25.95
C MET A 25 -7.84 -23.19 -24.73
N LYS A 26 -8.87 -23.75 -24.08
CA LYS A 26 -9.49 -23.14 -22.91
C LYS A 26 -8.57 -23.34 -21.70
N LYS A 27 -7.94 -22.25 -21.23
CA LYS A 27 -7.18 -22.25 -19.98
C LYS A 27 -8.03 -22.80 -18.84
N SER A 28 -7.43 -23.62 -17.99
CA SER A 28 -8.07 -24.07 -16.76
C SER A 28 -8.32 -22.87 -15.83
N ASP A 29 -9.32 -22.95 -14.97
CA ASP A 29 -9.58 -21.87 -14.01
C ASP A 29 -8.44 -21.70 -13.00
N SER A 30 -7.69 -22.76 -12.70
CA SER A 30 -6.44 -22.68 -11.92
C SER A 30 -5.40 -21.79 -12.61
N ASP A 31 -5.22 -21.94 -13.93
CA ASP A 31 -4.29 -21.10 -14.71
C ASP A 31 -4.80 -19.67 -14.81
N ILE A 32 -6.12 -19.48 -14.97
CA ILE A 32 -6.74 -18.16 -14.98
C ILE A 32 -6.47 -17.45 -13.65
N LEU A 33 -6.73 -18.13 -12.52
CA LEU A 33 -6.54 -17.63 -11.17
C LEU A 33 -5.08 -17.17 -10.94
N LYS A 34 -4.10 -18.01 -11.29
CA LYS A 34 -2.66 -17.67 -11.20
C LYS A 34 -2.30 -16.47 -12.09
N SER A 35 -2.81 -16.44 -13.33
CA SER A 35 -2.52 -15.36 -14.27
C SER A 35 -3.12 -14.02 -13.85
N GLU A 36 -4.33 -14.04 -13.29
CA GLU A 36 -5.04 -12.86 -12.81
C GLU A 36 -4.30 -12.25 -11.60
N LYS A 37 -3.87 -13.11 -10.68
CA LYS A 37 -3.01 -12.72 -9.56
C LYS A 37 -1.71 -12.08 -10.03
N ALA A 38 -0.96 -12.74 -10.91
CA ALA A 38 0.32 -12.23 -11.39
C ALA A 38 0.18 -10.88 -12.12
N TYR A 39 -0.91 -10.72 -12.87
CA TYR A 39 -1.24 -9.46 -13.53
C TYR A 39 -1.54 -8.35 -12.52
N LEU A 40 -2.35 -8.63 -11.49
CA LEU A 40 -2.62 -7.71 -10.40
C LEU A 40 -1.32 -7.25 -9.74
N GLU A 41 -0.47 -8.18 -9.31
CA GLU A 41 0.83 -7.84 -8.69
C GLU A 41 1.70 -6.98 -9.60
N MET A 42 1.74 -7.28 -10.91
CA MET A 42 2.47 -6.48 -11.89
C MET A 42 1.91 -5.04 -11.96
N LEU A 43 0.59 -4.85 -11.91
CA LEU A 43 -0.01 -3.52 -11.89
C LEU A 43 0.34 -2.74 -10.62
N VAL A 44 0.29 -3.40 -9.45
CA VAL A 44 0.66 -2.74 -8.19
C VAL A 44 2.15 -2.38 -8.19
N ARG A 45 3.05 -3.27 -8.64
CA ARG A 45 4.50 -3.00 -8.77
C ARG A 45 4.80 -1.79 -9.66
N ASN A 46 4.02 -1.61 -10.73
CA ASN A 46 4.15 -0.49 -11.66
C ASN A 46 3.30 0.73 -11.28
N GLN A 47 2.72 0.77 -10.07
CA GLN A 47 1.89 1.87 -9.57
C GLN A 47 0.70 2.25 -10.49
N LYS A 48 0.17 1.29 -11.26
CA LYS A 48 -0.99 1.48 -12.15
C LYS A 48 -2.32 1.32 -11.40
N LEU A 49 -2.53 2.17 -10.40
CA LEU A 49 -3.61 2.03 -9.40
C LEU A 49 -5.03 2.08 -10.02
N ASP A 50 -5.22 2.84 -11.09
CA ASP A 50 -6.49 2.91 -11.84
C ASP A 50 -6.89 1.56 -12.46
N GLN A 51 -5.90 0.76 -12.84
CA GLN A 51 -6.12 -0.58 -13.39
C GLN A 51 -6.32 -1.61 -12.28
N VAL A 52 -5.60 -1.48 -11.16
CA VAL A 52 -5.73 -2.35 -9.98
C VAL A 52 -7.19 -2.44 -9.53
N ASP A 53 -7.87 -1.31 -9.37
CA ASP A 53 -9.27 -1.28 -8.92
C ASP A 53 -10.22 -2.02 -9.88
N LYS A 54 -9.95 -1.97 -11.19
CA LYS A 54 -10.73 -2.71 -12.20
C LYS A 54 -10.52 -4.21 -12.08
N ILE A 55 -9.30 -4.64 -11.76
CA ILE A 55 -8.97 -6.07 -11.59
C ILE A 55 -9.58 -6.62 -10.31
N LEU A 56 -9.53 -5.88 -9.21
CA LEU A 56 -10.11 -6.29 -7.94
C LEU A 56 -11.65 -6.46 -8.01
N LYS A 57 -12.33 -5.70 -8.87
CA LYS A 57 -13.81 -5.73 -8.99
C LYS A 57 -14.35 -6.77 -9.97
N ARG A 58 -13.52 -7.32 -10.87
CA ARG A 58 -13.97 -8.32 -11.85
C ARG A 58 -13.73 -9.74 -11.35
N THR A 59 -14.50 -10.70 -11.86
CA THR A 59 -14.25 -12.14 -11.68
C THR A 59 -13.94 -12.76 -13.04
N LYS A 60 -12.85 -13.51 -13.13
CA LYS A 60 -12.32 -14.05 -14.40
C LYS A 60 -12.45 -15.57 -14.50
N THR A 61 -12.42 -16.26 -13.37
CA THR A 61 -12.72 -17.69 -13.24
C THR A 61 -14.22 -17.96 -13.46
N LYS A 62 -14.56 -19.19 -13.86
CA LYS A 62 -15.90 -19.59 -14.31
C LYS A 62 -16.57 -20.60 -13.38
N GLU A 63 -15.80 -21.51 -12.81
CA GLU A 63 -16.25 -22.55 -11.89
C GLU A 63 -16.45 -21.95 -10.48
N PRO A 64 -17.56 -22.27 -9.80
CA PRO A 64 -17.89 -21.68 -8.50
C PRO A 64 -16.78 -21.80 -7.46
N ARG A 65 -16.07 -22.94 -7.43
CA ARG A 65 -14.91 -23.18 -6.54
C ARG A 65 -13.83 -22.11 -6.74
N TYR A 66 -13.40 -21.89 -7.98
CA TYR A 66 -12.34 -20.94 -8.30
C TYR A 66 -12.79 -19.49 -8.19
N GLN A 67 -14.07 -19.19 -8.43
CA GLN A 67 -14.65 -17.87 -8.19
C GLN A 67 -14.61 -17.49 -6.71
N ALA A 68 -14.89 -18.44 -5.82
CA ALA A 68 -14.80 -18.21 -4.38
C ALA A 68 -13.36 -17.92 -3.95
N ILE A 69 -12.38 -18.69 -4.45
CA ILE A 69 -10.95 -18.44 -4.17
C ILE A 69 -10.51 -17.09 -4.75
N GLU A 70 -10.94 -16.77 -5.98
CA GLU A 70 -10.62 -15.50 -6.63
C GLU A 70 -11.11 -14.30 -5.82
N LYS A 71 -12.35 -14.38 -5.35
CA LYS A 71 -12.96 -13.36 -4.51
C LYS A 71 -12.26 -13.22 -3.15
N ALA A 72 -11.89 -14.34 -2.52
CA ALA A 72 -11.17 -14.32 -1.25
C ALA A 72 -9.84 -13.56 -1.36
N TYR A 73 -8.97 -13.91 -2.32
CA TYR A 73 -7.67 -13.23 -2.45
C TYR A 73 -7.81 -11.78 -2.91
N LYS A 74 -8.81 -11.46 -3.74
CA LYS A 74 -9.05 -10.08 -4.16
C LYS A 74 -9.55 -9.20 -3.02
N ASN A 75 -10.38 -9.72 -2.12
CA ASN A 75 -10.81 -9.00 -0.93
C ASN A 75 -9.61 -8.73 0.00
N TYR A 76 -8.78 -9.74 0.25
CA TYR A 76 -7.55 -9.57 1.03
C TYR A 76 -6.63 -8.51 0.41
N TYR A 77 -6.38 -8.59 -0.90
CA TYR A 77 -5.52 -7.62 -1.58
C TYR A 77 -6.13 -6.22 -1.65
N LEU A 78 -7.46 -6.08 -1.68
CA LEU A 78 -8.09 -4.77 -1.60
C LEU A 78 -7.72 -4.09 -0.28
N ASP A 79 -7.88 -4.78 0.84
CA ASP A 79 -7.57 -4.22 2.16
C ASP A 79 -6.07 -3.94 2.32
N TYR A 80 -5.23 -4.88 1.87
CA TYR A 80 -3.77 -4.70 1.88
C TYR A 80 -3.33 -3.49 1.03
N ILE A 81 -3.83 -3.37 -0.20
CA ILE A 81 -3.48 -2.26 -1.10
C ILE A 81 -3.97 -0.93 -0.53
N ASN A 82 -5.16 -0.89 0.08
CA ASN A 82 -5.68 0.32 0.71
C ASN A 82 -4.80 0.74 1.90
N ASN A 83 -4.42 -0.19 2.78
CA ASN A 83 -3.49 0.10 3.86
C ASN A 83 -2.14 0.64 3.35
N ILE A 84 -1.60 0.07 2.27
CA ILE A 84 -0.37 0.57 1.63
C ILE A 84 -0.56 1.99 1.06
N LYS A 85 -1.71 2.32 0.44
CA LYS A 85 -2.01 3.67 -0.05
C LYS A 85 -2.05 4.69 1.10
N ASP A 86 -2.64 4.31 2.23
CA ASP A 86 -2.71 5.18 3.41
C ASP A 86 -1.32 5.38 4.02
N ILE A 87 -0.51 4.32 4.12
CA ILE A 87 0.91 4.40 4.54
C ILE A 87 1.70 5.35 3.63
N GLN A 88 1.52 5.25 2.31
CA GLN A 88 2.18 6.14 1.35
C GLN A 88 1.76 7.61 1.54
N THR A 89 0.50 7.85 1.90
CA THR A 89 -0.02 9.19 2.18
C THR A 89 0.68 9.80 3.39
N GLU A 90 0.82 9.05 4.49
CA GLU A 90 1.51 9.54 5.69
C GLU A 90 3.00 9.77 5.47
N ILE A 91 3.67 8.87 4.74
CA ILE A 91 5.07 9.06 4.33
C ILE A 91 5.23 10.33 3.48
N SER A 92 4.28 10.59 2.57
CA SER A 92 4.28 11.80 1.75
C SER A 92 4.12 13.06 2.60
N LYS A 93 3.21 13.08 3.58
CA LYS A 93 3.06 14.20 4.52
C LYS A 93 4.35 14.48 5.31
N ALA A 94 5.02 13.43 5.80
CA ALA A 94 6.28 13.58 6.53
C ALA A 94 7.38 14.15 5.63
N THR A 95 7.58 13.56 4.46
CA THR A 95 8.66 13.95 3.54
C THR A 95 8.47 15.32 2.89
N THR A 96 7.22 15.79 2.76
CA THR A 96 6.91 17.12 2.24
C THR A 96 6.88 18.21 3.31
N LYS A 97 7.22 17.89 4.57
CA LYS A 97 7.18 18.82 5.72
C LYS A 97 5.79 19.45 5.89
N TYR A 98 4.75 18.65 5.71
CA TYR A 98 3.36 19.13 5.63
C TYR A 98 2.96 20.06 6.80
N PHE A 99 3.48 19.83 8.01
CA PHE A 99 3.15 20.63 9.20
C PHE A 99 4.06 21.85 9.40
N ILE A 100 5.21 21.93 8.72
CA ILE A 100 6.04 23.14 8.66
C ILE A 100 5.48 24.09 7.58
N ASN A 101 4.20 24.40 7.69
CA ASN A 101 3.49 25.23 6.73
C ASN A 101 3.56 26.71 7.13
N PHE A 102 4.31 27.50 6.37
CA PHE A 102 4.49 28.93 6.63
C PHE A 102 3.18 29.71 6.72
N ASN A 103 2.14 29.34 5.95
CA ASN A 103 0.85 30.01 6.00
C ASN A 103 0.12 29.78 7.33
N ALA A 104 0.35 28.64 7.97
CA ALA A 104 -0.23 28.32 9.28
C ALA A 104 0.64 28.87 10.41
N ILE A 105 1.96 28.72 10.32
CA ILE A 105 2.92 29.27 11.29
C ILE A 105 2.78 30.80 11.38
N SER A 106 2.58 31.50 10.26
CA SER A 106 2.43 32.96 10.23
C SER A 106 1.16 33.51 10.84
N LYS A 107 0.17 32.66 11.16
CA LYS A 107 -1.07 33.07 11.83
C LYS A 107 -0.91 33.20 13.35
N GLY A 108 0.29 32.95 13.86
CA GLY A 108 0.63 33.10 15.28
C GLY A 108 0.30 31.89 16.14
N LYS A 109 0.47 32.06 17.45
CA LYS A 109 0.46 31.00 18.46
C LYS A 109 -0.78 30.10 18.41
N GLU A 110 -1.98 30.66 18.31
CA GLU A 110 -3.23 29.87 18.31
C GLU A 110 -3.30 28.89 17.13
N ALA A 111 -2.91 29.33 15.93
CA ALA A 111 -2.85 28.45 14.76
C ALA A 111 -1.78 27.36 14.89
N GLN A 112 -0.65 27.69 15.53
CA GLN A 112 0.42 26.74 15.81
C GLN A 112 0.01 25.68 16.85
N GLU A 113 -0.74 26.06 17.89
CA GLU A 113 -1.35 25.13 18.84
C GLU A 113 -2.34 24.19 18.15
N GLY A 114 -3.16 24.71 17.22
CA GLY A 114 -4.02 23.91 16.37
C GLY A 114 -3.25 22.91 15.50
N LEU A 115 -2.10 23.31 14.93
CA LEU A 115 -1.22 22.40 14.19
C LEU A 115 -0.71 21.26 15.06
N LYS A 116 -0.33 21.54 16.31
CA LYS A 116 0.16 20.49 17.23
C LYS A 116 -0.88 19.39 17.44
N VAL A 117 -2.15 19.76 17.66
CA VAL A 117 -3.26 18.80 17.80
C VAL A 117 -3.49 17.99 16.52
N ILE A 118 -3.21 18.55 15.35
CA ILE A 118 -3.27 17.81 14.09
C ILE A 118 -2.10 16.82 14.00
N ILE A 119 -0.88 17.24 14.34
CA ILE A 119 0.31 16.36 14.32
C ILE A 119 0.11 15.16 15.26
N ASP A 120 -0.41 15.39 16.48
CA ASP A 120 -0.68 14.32 17.45
C ASP A 120 -1.67 13.29 16.87
N ARG A 121 -2.72 13.75 16.17
CA ARG A 121 -3.66 12.85 15.48
C ARG A 121 -3.03 12.04 14.36
N GLU A 122 -2.09 12.64 13.64
CA GLU A 122 -1.41 11.99 12.50
C GLU A 122 -0.38 10.96 13.00
N ILE A 123 0.22 11.20 14.18
CA ILE A 123 1.01 10.19 14.91
C ILE A 123 0.14 8.98 15.27
N ASP A 124 -1.06 9.19 15.80
CA ASP A 124 -1.99 8.09 16.13
C ASP A 124 -2.44 7.32 14.87
N ILE A 125 -2.58 8.00 13.72
CA ILE A 125 -2.88 7.37 12.44
C ILE A 125 -1.73 6.46 12.01
N VAL A 126 -0.48 6.91 12.11
CA VAL A 126 0.69 6.09 11.77
C VAL A 126 0.76 4.82 12.65
N ASP A 127 0.43 4.92 13.94
CA ASP A 127 0.36 3.75 14.82
C ASP A 127 -0.72 2.77 14.37
N LYS A 128 -1.94 3.25 14.09
CA LYS A 128 -3.03 2.41 13.58
C LYS A 128 -2.69 1.74 12.25
N LEU A 129 -2.06 2.47 11.33
CA LEU A 129 -1.64 1.92 10.05
C LEU A 129 -0.58 0.82 10.23
N THR A 130 0.33 0.98 11.20
CA THR A 130 1.32 -0.03 11.57
C THR A 130 0.64 -1.29 12.11
N ASP A 131 -0.35 -1.14 12.98
CA ASP A 131 -1.10 -2.26 13.56
C ASP A 131 -1.92 -3.00 12.50
N ILE A 132 -2.60 -2.27 11.60
CA ILE A 132 -3.33 -2.86 10.47
C ILE A 132 -2.36 -3.64 9.57
N TYR A 133 -1.21 -3.05 9.24
CA TYR A 133 -0.21 -3.71 8.41
C TYR A 133 0.27 -5.02 9.05
N LYS A 134 0.58 -5.01 10.36
CA LYS A 134 0.93 -6.24 11.11
C LYS A 134 -0.18 -7.27 11.07
N LYS A 135 -1.39 -6.86 11.41
CA LYS A 135 -2.55 -7.74 11.47
C LYS A 135 -2.84 -8.39 10.11
N LEU A 136 -2.78 -7.65 9.00
CA LEU A 136 -2.98 -8.20 7.66
C LEU A 136 -1.89 -9.21 7.22
N ASN A 137 -0.75 -9.26 7.92
CA ASN A 137 0.30 -10.24 7.71
C ASN A 137 0.21 -11.42 8.71
N GLU A 138 -0.75 -11.41 9.63
CA GLU A 138 -1.04 -12.54 10.50
C GLU A 138 -1.82 -13.62 9.75
N LYS A 139 -1.41 -14.87 9.91
CA LYS A 139 -2.06 -16.03 9.30
C LYS A 139 -3.56 -16.09 9.57
N GLU A 140 -3.97 -15.85 10.81
CA GLU A 140 -5.37 -15.90 11.20
C GLU A 140 -6.21 -14.84 10.49
N GLU A 141 -5.68 -13.61 10.35
CA GLU A 141 -6.34 -12.54 9.62
C GLU A 141 -6.44 -12.87 8.13
N MET A 142 -5.36 -13.36 7.53
CA MET A 142 -5.38 -13.79 6.12
C MET A 142 -6.46 -14.86 5.89
N LEU A 143 -6.61 -15.84 6.79
CA LEU A 143 -7.59 -16.91 6.65
C LEU A 143 -9.05 -16.46 6.84
N LYS A 144 -9.32 -15.27 7.41
CA LYS A 144 -10.70 -14.76 7.54
C LYS A 144 -11.40 -14.64 6.18
N TYR A 145 -10.69 -14.14 5.16
CA TYR A 145 -11.24 -13.97 3.81
C TYR A 145 -11.64 -15.30 3.16
N ALA A 146 -10.89 -16.37 3.42
CA ALA A 146 -11.21 -17.71 2.96
C ALA A 146 -12.46 -18.26 3.65
N LYS A 147 -12.54 -18.09 4.98
CA LYS A 147 -13.70 -18.50 5.80
C LYS A 147 -14.97 -17.76 5.40
N GLU A 148 -14.89 -16.47 5.11
CA GLU A 148 -16.01 -15.66 4.60
C GLU A 148 -16.57 -16.17 3.27
N GLN A 149 -15.70 -16.71 2.40
CA GLN A 149 -16.12 -17.35 1.15
C GLN A 149 -16.48 -18.83 1.33
N LYS A 150 -16.44 -19.37 2.56
CA LYS A 150 -16.75 -20.76 2.89
C LYS A 150 -15.92 -21.76 2.07
N LEU A 151 -14.63 -21.48 1.91
CA LEU A 151 -13.72 -22.37 1.20
C LEU A 151 -13.57 -23.71 1.92
N SER A 152 -13.33 -24.77 1.15
CA SER A 152 -12.95 -26.08 1.69
C SER A 152 -11.53 -26.01 2.29
N GLU A 153 -11.16 -26.93 3.18
CA GLU A 153 -9.79 -26.96 3.75
C GLU A 153 -8.69 -27.03 2.68
N GLU A 154 -8.93 -27.73 1.58
CA GLU A 154 -8.00 -27.79 0.44
C GLU A 154 -7.88 -26.42 -0.25
N ASP A 155 -9.00 -25.71 -0.41
CA ASP A 155 -9.03 -24.40 -1.05
C ASP A 155 -8.52 -23.28 -0.14
N GLU A 156 -8.68 -23.41 1.19
CA GLU A 156 -8.05 -22.52 2.17
C GLU A 156 -6.53 -22.59 2.05
N LYS A 157 -5.95 -23.80 1.91
CA LYS A 157 -4.50 -23.98 1.70
C LYS A 157 -4.04 -23.34 0.39
N LEU A 158 -4.79 -23.55 -0.71
CA LEU A 158 -4.48 -22.95 -2.00
C LEU A 158 -4.55 -21.42 -1.93
N TYR A 159 -5.62 -20.87 -1.34
CA TYR A 159 -5.77 -19.44 -1.08
C TYR A 159 -4.58 -18.90 -0.25
N TYR A 160 -4.24 -19.58 0.84
CA TYR A 160 -3.20 -19.13 1.77
C TYR A 160 -1.83 -19.04 1.07
N GLN A 161 -1.49 -20.06 0.29
CA GLN A 161 -0.29 -20.05 -0.55
C GLN A 161 -0.30 -18.93 -1.59
N MET A 162 -1.47 -18.60 -2.14
CA MET A 162 -1.59 -17.48 -3.07
C MET A 162 -1.32 -16.15 -2.39
N VAL A 163 -1.96 -15.85 -1.26
CA VAL A 163 -1.82 -14.53 -0.62
C VAL A 163 -0.46 -14.28 0.03
N GLY A 164 0.37 -15.33 0.15
CA GLY A 164 1.78 -15.21 0.50
C GLY A 164 2.27 -16.26 1.50
N GLY A 165 1.38 -17.01 2.13
CA GLY A 165 1.72 -17.99 3.16
C GLY A 165 2.17 -17.35 4.47
N ASP A 166 3.06 -18.04 5.20
CA ASP A 166 3.60 -17.56 6.48
C ASP A 166 4.59 -16.40 6.22
N ASN A 167 4.06 -15.18 6.08
CA ASN A 167 4.82 -13.94 5.90
C ASN A 167 4.82 -13.11 7.19
N GLU A 168 5.08 -13.75 8.32
CA GLU A 168 5.09 -13.07 9.61
C GLU A 168 6.10 -11.92 9.60
N ILE A 169 5.62 -10.75 10.04
CA ILE A 169 6.43 -9.53 10.06
C ILE A 169 7.57 -9.71 11.05
N LYS A 170 8.79 -9.61 10.55
CA LYS A 170 10.00 -9.63 11.38
C LYS A 170 10.27 -8.24 11.96
N GLU A 171 11.05 -8.18 13.03
CA GLU A 171 11.48 -6.91 13.65
C GLU A 171 12.21 -6.00 12.66
N ASP A 172 12.88 -6.56 11.65
CA ASP A 172 13.64 -5.81 10.66
C ASP A 172 12.82 -5.38 9.43
N ASP A 173 11.50 -5.60 9.43
CA ASP A 173 10.58 -5.28 8.33
C ASP A 173 10.70 -3.80 7.91
N ILE A 174 10.87 -3.63 6.59
CA ILE A 174 11.15 -2.32 6.02
C ILE A 174 9.98 -1.34 6.15
N VAL A 175 8.74 -1.84 6.10
CA VAL A 175 7.52 -1.01 6.19
C VAL A 175 7.34 -0.52 7.62
N VAL A 176 7.50 -1.41 8.60
CA VAL A 176 7.42 -1.05 10.02
C VAL A 176 8.50 -0.04 10.38
N LYS A 177 9.74 -0.24 9.93
CA LYS A 177 10.84 0.73 10.12
C LYS A 177 10.50 2.10 9.53
N LYS A 178 9.94 2.12 8.32
CA LYS A 178 9.53 3.37 7.66
C LYS A 178 8.43 4.10 8.41
N LEU A 179 7.42 3.39 8.89
CA LEU A 179 6.37 3.97 9.71
C LEU A 179 6.93 4.52 11.02
N GLY A 180 7.89 3.81 11.63
CA GLY A 180 8.66 4.33 12.77
C GLY A 180 9.39 5.64 12.46
N SER A 181 10.09 5.72 11.33
CA SER A 181 10.76 6.96 10.89
C SER A 181 9.76 8.08 10.58
N THR A 182 8.62 7.78 9.94
CA THR A 182 7.53 8.75 9.68
C THR A 182 6.97 9.31 10.99
N LYS A 183 6.70 8.44 11.97
CA LYS A 183 6.24 8.85 13.30
C LYS A 183 7.25 9.76 13.99
N GLU A 184 8.53 9.39 13.93
CA GLU A 184 9.60 10.21 14.51
C GLU A 184 9.71 11.57 13.80
N ASN A 185 9.55 11.60 12.48
CA ASN A 185 9.49 12.85 11.73
C ASN A 185 8.38 13.78 12.21
N PHE A 186 7.17 13.24 12.41
CA PHE A 186 6.04 14.00 12.94
C PHE A 186 6.32 14.55 14.34
N LYS A 187 6.95 13.76 15.23
CA LYS A 187 7.39 14.26 16.54
C LYS A 187 8.42 15.38 16.43
N MET A 188 9.39 15.26 15.52
CA MET A 188 10.37 16.32 15.27
C MET A 188 9.70 17.60 14.75
N GLN A 189 8.72 17.48 13.85
CA GLN A 189 7.90 18.61 13.41
C GLN A 189 7.08 19.22 14.57
N ALA A 190 6.47 18.40 15.43
CA ALA A 190 5.77 18.88 16.63
C ALA A 190 6.70 19.62 17.60
N ASN A 191 7.93 19.13 17.81
CA ASN A 191 8.93 19.79 18.64
C ASN A 191 9.35 21.15 18.05
N LEU A 192 9.49 21.25 16.74
CA LEU A 192 9.75 22.53 16.08
C LEU A 192 8.58 23.51 16.26
N ILE A 193 7.33 23.06 16.09
CA ILE A 193 6.16 23.91 16.31
C ILE A 193 6.06 24.33 17.78
N LYS A 194 6.31 23.42 18.73
CA LYS A 194 6.38 23.71 20.16
C LYS A 194 7.41 24.81 20.45
N TYR A 195 8.60 24.69 19.88
CA TYR A 195 9.65 25.70 20.02
C TYR A 195 9.21 27.07 19.50
N LEU A 196 8.54 27.13 18.35
CA LEU A 196 8.00 28.38 17.80
C LEU A 196 6.87 28.98 18.65
N ILE A 197 6.12 28.18 19.38
CA ILE A 197 5.10 28.64 20.34
C ILE A 197 5.77 29.25 21.58
N GLU A 198 6.79 28.57 22.11
CA GLU A 198 7.55 29.01 23.29
C GLU A 198 8.31 30.31 23.01
N GLU A 199 8.81 30.47 21.79
CA GLU A 199 9.54 31.65 21.34
C GLU A 199 8.67 32.72 20.68
N ASN A 200 7.35 32.66 20.86
CA ASN A 200 6.43 33.62 20.26
C ASN A 200 6.80 35.07 20.65
N GLY A 201 6.96 35.93 19.64
CA GLY A 201 7.42 37.32 19.78
C GLY A 201 8.95 37.52 19.70
N ASN A 202 9.74 36.45 19.75
CA ASN A 202 11.21 36.49 19.65
C ASN A 202 11.76 36.24 18.23
N TYR A 203 10.87 35.97 17.27
CA TYR A 203 11.19 35.82 15.87
C TYR A 203 10.22 36.60 14.99
N THR A 204 10.66 36.87 13.76
CA THR A 204 9.83 37.40 12.68
C THR A 204 9.70 36.34 11.58
N ILE A 205 8.58 36.37 10.86
CA ILE A 205 8.34 35.49 9.73
C ILE A 205 8.34 36.34 8.46
N ASN A 206 9.23 36.02 7.54
CA ASN A 206 9.20 36.57 6.19
C ASN A 206 8.33 35.66 5.32
N GLN A 207 7.09 36.06 5.05
CA GLN A 207 6.15 35.27 4.25
C GLN A 207 6.57 35.16 2.78
N VAL A 208 7.27 36.17 2.23
CA VAL A 208 7.72 36.18 0.83
C VAL A 208 8.84 35.18 0.62
N ASN A 209 9.85 35.22 1.49
CA ASN A 209 11.03 34.36 1.41
C ASN A 209 10.83 33.01 2.11
N LYS A 210 9.71 32.83 2.84
CA LYS A 210 9.42 31.65 3.66
C LYS A 210 10.57 31.36 4.62
N THR A 211 10.96 32.36 5.39
CA THR A 211 12.03 32.27 6.40
C THR A 211 11.51 32.70 7.77
N ILE A 212 12.12 32.15 8.83
CA ILE A 212 11.92 32.56 10.22
C ILE A 212 13.25 33.13 10.71
N GLU A 213 13.22 34.36 11.20
CA GLU A 213 14.40 35.07 11.67
C GLU A 213 14.28 35.36 13.16
N PHE A 214 15.22 34.83 13.93
CA PHE A 214 15.33 35.09 15.36
C PHE A 214 16.27 36.26 15.59
N LYS A 215 15.94 37.10 16.59
CA LYS A 215 16.82 38.20 17.00
C LYS A 215 18.03 37.74 17.81
N ASP A 216 17.89 36.58 18.45
CA ASP A 216 18.89 35.97 19.31
C ASP A 216 19.59 34.82 18.58
N ASP A 217 20.92 34.82 18.60
CA ASP A 217 21.73 33.86 17.84
C ASP A 217 21.67 32.43 18.40
N GLU A 218 21.50 32.26 19.70
CA GLU A 218 21.37 30.94 20.33
C GLU A 218 20.02 30.30 19.96
N LYS A 219 18.95 31.10 19.97
CA LYS A 219 17.62 30.68 19.54
C LYS A 219 17.58 30.36 18.05
N LYS A 220 18.25 31.18 17.25
CA LYS A 220 18.44 30.94 15.81
C LYS A 220 19.15 29.60 15.56
N ALA A 221 20.23 29.32 16.28
CA ALA A 221 20.97 28.07 16.16
C ALA A 221 20.10 26.86 16.54
N THR A 222 19.33 26.97 17.62
CA THR A 222 18.38 25.93 18.06
C THR A 222 17.34 25.62 16.97
N TYR A 223 16.71 26.66 16.40
CA TYR A 223 15.78 26.50 15.27
C TYR A 223 16.43 25.79 14.07
N GLN A 224 17.63 26.22 13.69
CA GLN A 224 18.37 25.63 12.56
C GLN A 224 18.72 24.16 12.79
N ASN A 225 19.09 23.79 14.03
CA ASN A 225 19.37 22.41 14.40
C ASN A 225 18.11 21.53 14.28
N LEU A 226 16.95 22.02 14.74
CA LEU A 226 15.67 21.30 14.60
C LEU A 226 15.30 21.08 13.13
N ILE A 227 15.42 22.11 12.29
CA ILE A 227 15.16 22.00 10.84
C ILE A 227 16.13 21.01 10.19
N THR A 228 17.41 21.04 10.58
CA THR A 228 18.45 20.15 10.04
C THR A 228 18.17 18.70 10.39
N ALA A 229 17.79 18.41 11.64
CA ALA A 229 17.41 17.07 12.08
C ALA A 229 16.19 16.54 11.29
N ILE A 230 15.17 17.37 11.07
CA ILE A 230 14.00 17.03 10.25
C ILE A 230 14.42 16.70 8.81
N ASN A 231 15.28 17.52 8.20
CA ASN A 231 15.78 17.27 6.84
C ASN A 231 16.57 15.97 6.73
N TYR A 232 17.44 15.69 7.70
CA TYR A 232 18.21 14.46 7.76
C TYR A 232 17.28 13.24 7.80
N ASN A 233 16.29 13.26 8.70
CA ASN A 233 15.32 12.17 8.81
C ASN A 233 14.44 12.01 7.54
N ILE A 234 14.04 13.10 6.89
CA ILE A 234 13.35 13.05 5.58
C ILE A 234 14.21 12.34 4.53
N ASN A 235 15.51 12.66 4.47
CA ASN A 235 16.42 12.01 3.53
C ASN A 235 16.53 10.50 3.80
N GLU A 236 16.56 10.07 5.08
CA GLU A 236 16.53 8.65 5.42
C GLU A 236 15.23 7.96 4.98
N ILE A 237 14.07 8.59 5.20
CA ILE A 237 12.78 8.07 4.73
C ILE A 237 12.77 7.94 3.20
N MET A 238 13.29 8.95 2.48
CA MET A 238 13.32 9.00 1.01
C MET A 238 14.33 8.04 0.39
N LEU A 239 15.54 7.89 0.94
CA LEU A 239 16.53 6.92 0.47
C LEU A 239 15.99 5.50 0.59
N ASN A 240 15.23 5.24 1.65
CA ASN A 240 14.52 3.97 1.82
C ASN A 240 13.28 3.85 0.90
N ASN A 241 12.75 4.92 0.28
CA ASN A 241 11.53 4.89 -0.55
C ASN A 241 11.70 4.23 -1.91
N LYS A 242 12.92 4.16 -2.46
CA LYS A 242 13.17 3.30 -3.64
C LYS A 242 12.84 1.83 -3.38
N ALA A 243 12.78 1.41 -2.11
CA ALA A 243 12.38 0.07 -1.68
C ALA A 243 10.88 -0.08 -1.35
N ILE A 244 10.04 0.97 -1.42
CA ILE A 244 8.58 0.81 -1.28
C ILE A 244 7.97 0.15 -2.51
N SER A 245 8.55 0.39 -3.70
CA SER A 245 8.23 -0.43 -4.88
C SER A 245 8.55 -1.91 -4.65
N SER A 246 9.50 -2.24 -3.76
CA SER A 246 9.83 -3.62 -3.36
C SER A 246 9.06 -4.13 -2.13
N ILE A 247 8.16 -3.35 -1.51
CA ILE A 247 7.26 -3.91 -0.47
C ILE A 247 6.31 -4.95 -1.09
N LEU A 248 6.02 -4.83 -2.38
CA LEU A 248 5.33 -5.87 -3.17
C LEU A 248 6.27 -6.95 -3.70
N ASP A 249 7.59 -6.81 -3.57
CA ASP A 249 8.54 -7.87 -3.88
C ASP A 249 8.60 -8.93 -2.77
N ASN A 250 8.10 -8.64 -1.56
CA ASN A 250 7.89 -9.66 -0.51
C ASN A 250 6.74 -10.64 -0.84
N LEU A 251 5.98 -10.42 -1.93
CA LEU A 251 5.11 -11.45 -2.53
C LEU A 251 5.89 -12.48 -3.37
N LYS A 252 7.23 -12.41 -3.39
CA LYS A 252 8.09 -13.45 -3.94
C LYS A 252 8.95 -14.07 -2.84
N LYS A 253 8.44 -15.16 -2.24
CA LYS A 253 9.26 -16.32 -1.86
C LYS A 253 8.39 -17.57 -1.69
N SER A 254 7.77 -17.97 -2.79
CA SER A 254 7.31 -19.35 -3.01
C SER A 254 7.27 -19.64 -4.52
N GLN A 255 8.42 -19.44 -5.16
CA GLN A 255 8.77 -20.13 -6.40
C GLN A 255 10.03 -20.93 -6.11
N ASN A 256 9.83 -22.03 -5.38
CA ASN A 256 10.52 -23.31 -5.52
C ASN A 256 9.61 -24.37 -4.91
#